data_AF-A0A2S2NBE4-F1
#
_entry.id   AF-A0A2S2NBE4-F1
#
_cell.length_a   1.000
_cell.length_b   1.000
_cell.length_c   1.000
_cell.angle_alpha   90.00
_cell.angle_beta   90.00
_cell.angle_gamma   90.00
#
_symmetry.space_group_name_H-M   'P 1'
#
loop_
_entity.id
_entity.type
_entity.pdbx_description
1 polymer ?
#
loop_
_entity_poly.entity_id
_entity_poly.type
_entity_poly.pdbx_seq_one_letter_code
_entity_poly.pdbx_strand_id
1 'polypeptide(L)'
;MIDIAVDNINYLRQALSLHAFDPNEKSKAEKYVTLINETIPLYMNKFENTVGENDGYFVNGKLSWADIYFLAYLDFLNFMEKVDLSESRPRLEAHKRKILEIPQIKSWVTQAKRPAYSM
;
A
#
# COMPACT_ATOMS: atom_id res chain seq x y z
N MET A 1 -3.06 16.86 -7.64
CA MET A 1 -2.17 16.36 -6.57
C MET A 1 -2.67 15.05 -5.98
N ILE A 2 -3.96 14.94 -5.65
CA ILE A 2 -4.54 13.65 -5.19
C ILE A 2 -4.41 12.57 -6.27
N ASP A 3 -4.72 12.88 -7.53
CA ASP A 3 -4.59 11.91 -8.62
C ASP A 3 -3.15 11.42 -8.81
N ILE A 4 -2.16 12.31 -8.68
CA ILE A 4 -0.74 11.95 -8.74
C ILE A 4 -0.37 10.98 -7.61
N ALA A 5 -0.89 11.18 -6.39
CA ALA A 5 -0.66 10.25 -5.29
C ALA A 5 -1.25 8.86 -5.62
N VAL A 6 -2.46 8.83 -6.18
CA VAL A 6 -3.12 7.59 -6.61
C VAL A 6 -2.39 6.90 -7.75
N ASP A 7 -1.91 7.65 -8.75
CA ASP A 7 -1.12 7.11 -9.85
C ASP A 7 0.14 6.42 -9.34
N ASN A 8 0.84 7.03 -8.37
CA ASN A 8 1.99 6.40 -7.73
C ASN A 8 1.62 5.10 -6.99
N ILE A 9 0.51 5.08 -6.26
CA ILE A 9 0.02 3.85 -5.61
C ILE A 9 -0.32 2.79 -6.67
N ASN A 10 -0.92 3.19 -7.78
CA ASN A 10 -1.27 2.30 -8.88
C ASN A 10 -0.03 1.77 -9.62
N TYR A 11 1.07 2.52 -9.71
CA TYR A 11 2.33 2.01 -10.26
C TYR A 11 2.91 0.88 -9.41
N LEU A 12 2.95 1.04 -8.07
CA LEU A 12 3.35 -0.03 -7.17
C LEU A 12 2.43 -1.25 -7.31
N ARG A 13 1.11 -1.04 -7.26
CA ARG A 13 0.11 -2.11 -7.42
C ARG A 13 0.29 -2.89 -8.72
N GLN A 14 0.56 -2.19 -9.84
CA GLN A 14 0.79 -2.82 -11.14
C GLN A 14 2.09 -3.63 -11.16
N ALA A 15 3.18 -3.11 -10.60
CA ALA A 15 4.45 -3.85 -10.54
C ALA A 15 4.30 -5.17 -9.77
N LEU A 16 3.62 -5.14 -8.63
CA LEU A 16 3.28 -6.33 -7.83
C LEU A 16 2.41 -7.30 -8.64
N SER A 17 1.38 -6.79 -9.32
CA SER A 17 0.49 -7.63 -10.14
C SER A 17 1.22 -8.30 -11.32
N LEU A 18 2.14 -7.59 -11.97
CA LEU A 18 2.93 -8.11 -13.10
C LEU A 18 3.88 -9.24 -12.70
N HIS A 19 4.32 -9.26 -11.44
CA HIS A 19 5.05 -10.37 -10.84
C HIS A 19 4.10 -11.51 -10.42
N ALA A 20 3.10 -11.19 -9.58
CA ALA A 20 2.21 -12.18 -8.99
C ALA A 20 1.50 -13.07 -10.02
N PHE A 21 1.05 -12.47 -11.14
CA PHE A 21 0.31 -13.14 -12.21
C PHE A 21 1.16 -13.57 -13.41
N ASP A 22 2.49 -13.49 -13.32
CA ASP A 22 3.36 -14.02 -14.37
C ASP A 22 3.24 -15.55 -14.46
N PRO A 23 2.82 -16.12 -15.61
CA PRO A 23 2.76 -17.57 -15.78
C PRO A 23 4.12 -18.22 -16.04
N ASN A 24 5.16 -17.43 -16.31
CA ASN A 24 6.51 -17.92 -16.59
C ASN A 24 7.39 -17.87 -15.34
N GLU A 25 7.73 -19.03 -14.77
CA GLU A 25 8.53 -19.13 -13.54
C GLU A 25 9.90 -18.41 -13.62
N LYS A 26 10.57 -18.45 -14.79
CA LYS A 26 11.86 -17.77 -14.96
C LYS A 26 11.70 -16.25 -14.92
N SER A 27 10.76 -15.71 -15.69
CA SER A 27 10.49 -14.27 -15.72
C SER A 27 9.95 -13.77 -14.38
N LYS A 28 9.15 -14.60 -13.69
CA LYS A 28 8.65 -14.32 -12.35
C LYS A 28 9.80 -14.18 -11.34
N ALA A 29 10.74 -15.12 -11.32
CA ALA A 29 11.91 -15.04 -10.46
C ALA A 29 12.79 -13.80 -10.74
N GLU A 30 12.99 -13.45 -12.02
CA GLU A 30 13.73 -12.24 -12.42
C GLU A 30 13.02 -10.95 -11.94
N LYS A 31 11.70 -10.86 -12.14
CA LYS A 31 10.89 -9.72 -11.67
C LYS A 31 10.90 -9.60 -10.15
N TYR A 32 10.86 -10.71 -9.43
CA TYR A 32 10.87 -10.71 -7.96
C TYR A 32 12.12 -10.01 -7.40
N VAL A 33 13.29 -10.25 -8.01
CA VAL A 33 14.55 -9.62 -7.59
C VAL A 33 14.47 -8.10 -7.70
N THR A 34 14.01 -7.57 -8.83
CA THR A 34 13.83 -6.12 -9.03
C THR A 34 12.71 -5.56 -8.15
N LEU A 35 11.65 -6.32 -7.94
CA LEU A 35 10.50 -5.90 -7.13
C LEU A 35 10.90 -5.67 -5.68
N ILE A 36 11.58 -6.64 -5.06
CA ILE A 36 11.97 -6.61 -3.64
C ILE A 36 13.12 -5.64 -3.38
N ASN A 37 14.12 -5.61 -4.24
CA ASN A 37 15.34 -4.83 -3.98
C ASN A 37 15.24 -3.37 -4.42
N GLU A 38 14.36 -3.06 -5.39
CA GLU A 38 14.31 -1.73 -5.99
C GLU A 38 12.91 -1.12 -5.92
N THR A 39 11.90 -1.80 -6.47
CA THR A 39 10.59 -1.19 -6.70
C THR A 39 9.83 -0.93 -5.39
N ILE A 40 9.72 -1.94 -4.53
CA ILE A 40 9.04 -1.80 -3.23
C ILE A 40 9.75 -0.74 -2.36
N PRO A 41 11.08 -0.80 -2.14
CA PRO A 41 11.78 0.24 -1.38
C PRO A 41 11.57 1.65 -1.94
N LEU A 42 11.66 1.82 -3.27
CA LEU A 42 11.47 3.12 -3.91
C LEU A 42 10.09 3.74 -3.60
N TYR A 43 9.01 3.00 -3.89
CA TYR A 43 7.66 3.51 -3.70
C TYR A 43 7.28 3.64 -2.23
N MET A 44 7.60 2.65 -1.40
CA MET A 44 7.23 2.69 0.02
C MET A 44 7.99 3.78 0.77
N ASN A 45 9.26 4.04 0.44
CA ASN A 45 10.01 5.17 1.02
C ASN A 45 9.45 6.52 0.53
N LYS A 46 9.04 6.60 -0.75
CA LYS A 46 8.35 7.78 -1.28
C LYS A 46 7.04 8.05 -0.52
N PHE A 47 6.24 7.03 -0.24
CA PHE A 47 5.00 7.17 0.50
C PHE A 47 5.23 7.56 1.97
N GLU A 48 6.22 6.95 2.64
CA GLU A 48 6.63 7.33 4.00
C GLU A 48 7.02 8.82 4.10
N ASN A 49 7.77 9.33 3.13
CA ASN A 49 8.13 10.74 3.07
C ASN A 49 6.92 11.62 2.77
N THR A 50 6.14 11.26 1.75
CA THR A 50 4.94 12.02 1.34
C THR A 50 3.97 12.19 2.50
N VAL A 51 3.67 11.11 3.21
CA VAL A 51 2.78 11.12 4.38
C VAL A 51 3.37 11.93 5.53
N GLY A 52 4.69 11.86 5.74
CA GLY A 52 5.40 12.68 6.73
C GLY A 52 5.33 14.17 6.47
N GLU A 53 5.46 14.58 5.21
CA GLU A 53 5.41 15.99 4.77
C GLU A 53 3.98 16.57 4.78
N ASN A 54 2.97 15.71 4.82
CA ASN A 54 1.56 16.07 4.70
C ASN A 54 0.76 15.66 5.95
N ASP A 55 1.30 15.90 7.15
CA ASP A 55 0.63 15.70 8.45
C ASP A 55 -0.06 14.34 8.63
N GLY A 56 0.53 13.29 8.07
CA GLY A 56 0.02 11.93 8.14
C GLY A 56 -1.06 11.60 7.11
N TYR A 57 -1.14 12.34 5.99
CA TYR A 57 -2.01 12.08 4.83
C TYR A 57 -1.20 12.15 3.54
N PHE A 58 -1.74 11.66 2.43
CA PHE A 58 -1.04 11.74 1.14
C PHE A 58 -1.01 13.15 0.54
N VAL A 59 -1.99 14.00 0.84
CA VAL A 59 -2.12 15.33 0.21
C VAL A 59 -2.63 16.40 1.17
N ASN A 60 -1.91 17.52 1.25
CA ASN A 60 -2.32 18.77 1.90
C ASN A 60 -2.73 18.66 3.38
N GLY A 61 -2.18 17.70 4.13
CA GLY A 61 -2.51 17.53 5.55
C GLY A 61 -3.94 17.09 5.83
N LYS A 62 -4.67 16.59 4.82
CA LYS A 62 -6.10 16.29 4.91
C LYS A 62 -6.44 14.93 4.34
N LEU A 63 -7.47 14.32 4.91
CA LEU A 63 -8.05 13.09 4.38
C LEU A 63 -8.52 13.31 2.93
N SER A 64 -8.12 12.40 2.07
CA SER A 64 -8.49 12.32 0.66
C SER A 64 -8.79 10.88 0.27
N TRP A 65 -9.25 10.69 -0.97
CA TRP A 65 -9.48 9.34 -1.47
C TRP A 65 -8.18 8.55 -1.72
N ALA A 66 -7.02 9.22 -1.84
CA ALA A 66 -5.72 8.55 -1.96
C ALA A 66 -5.37 7.75 -0.69
N ASP A 67 -5.69 8.29 0.49
CA ASP A 67 -5.45 7.65 1.78
C ASP A 67 -6.27 6.35 1.92
N ILE A 68 -7.56 6.44 1.55
CA ILE A 68 -8.47 5.30 1.58
C ILE A 68 -8.07 4.27 0.53
N TYR A 69 -7.69 4.72 -0.66
CA TYR A 69 -7.25 3.86 -1.77
C TYR A 69 -5.99 3.08 -1.41
N PHE A 70 -4.97 3.74 -0.85
CA PHE A 70 -3.75 3.09 -0.37
C PHE A 70 -4.08 1.99 0.65
N LEU A 71 -4.85 2.33 1.69
CA LEU A 71 -5.22 1.38 2.74
C LEU A 71 -6.04 0.20 2.20
N ALA A 72 -6.95 0.44 1.25
CA ALA A 72 -7.79 -0.61 0.66
C ALA A 72 -6.97 -1.68 -0.07
N TYR A 73 -5.83 -1.31 -0.66
CA TYR A 73 -4.95 -2.26 -1.34
C TYR A 73 -3.86 -2.84 -0.43
N LEU A 74 -3.42 -2.13 0.62
CA LEU A 74 -2.25 -2.52 1.41
C LEU A 74 -2.31 -3.97 1.92
N ASP A 75 -3.43 -4.40 2.50
CA ASP A 75 -3.59 -5.77 3.00
C ASP A 75 -3.46 -6.81 1.87
N PHE A 76 -4.05 -6.52 0.70
CA PHE A 76 -4.00 -7.40 -0.47
C PHE A 76 -2.59 -7.45 -1.07
N LEU A 77 -1.88 -6.32 -1.14
CA LEU A 77 -0.51 -6.25 -1.63
C LEU A 77 0.45 -7.02 -0.71
N ASN A 78 0.31 -6.87 0.60
CA ASN A 78 1.08 -7.64 1.59
C ASN A 78 0.83 -9.15 1.41
N PHE A 79 -0.43 -9.56 1.22
CA PHE A 79 -0.80 -10.96 0.98
C PHE A 79 -0.18 -11.53 -0.30
N MET A 80 -0.20 -10.77 -1.41
CA MET A 80 0.31 -11.26 -2.70
C MET A 80 1.81 -11.60 -2.66
N GLU A 81 2.61 -10.74 -2.03
CA GLU A 81 4.07 -10.91 -1.99
C GLU A 81 4.59 -11.53 -0.70
N LYS A 82 3.72 -11.76 0.30
CA LYS A 82 4.08 -12.27 1.62
C LYS A 82 5.14 -11.41 2.32
N VAL A 83 5.01 -10.09 2.15
CA VAL A 83 5.90 -9.08 2.73
C VAL A 83 5.04 -8.05 3.44
N ASP A 84 5.50 -7.56 4.59
CA ASP A 84 4.90 -6.40 5.22
C ASP A 84 5.47 -5.11 4.60
N LEU A 85 4.73 -4.52 3.65
CA LEU A 85 5.20 -3.34 2.91
C LEU A 85 5.36 -2.10 3.80
N SER A 86 4.67 -2.04 4.95
CA SER A 86 4.78 -0.92 5.90
C SER A 86 5.79 -1.17 7.02
N GLU A 87 6.48 -2.32 7.03
CA GLU A 87 7.54 -2.61 7.98
C GLU A 87 8.61 -1.50 7.96
N SER A 88 9.09 -1.11 9.14
CA SER A 88 10.11 -0.06 9.32
C SER A 88 9.72 1.33 8.79
N ARG A 89 8.43 1.60 8.56
CA ARG A 89 7.91 2.88 8.06
C ARG A 89 6.91 3.50 9.03
N PRO A 90 7.39 4.14 10.11
CA PRO A 90 6.56 4.55 11.23
C PRO A 90 5.47 5.56 10.87
N ARG A 91 5.67 6.42 9.85
CA ARG A 91 4.64 7.39 9.42
C ARG A 91 3.53 6.69 8.65
N LEU A 92 3.84 5.72 7.80
CA LEU A 92 2.85 4.87 7.13
C LEU A 92 2.07 4.02 8.14
N GLU A 93 2.73 3.46 9.15
CA GLU A 93 2.04 2.74 10.23
C GLU A 93 1.10 3.66 11.02
N ALA A 94 1.55 4.88 11.36
CA ALA A 94 0.71 5.88 12.00
C ALA A 94 -0.47 6.31 11.12
N HIS A 95 -0.22 6.49 9.82
CA HIS A 95 -1.25 6.79 8.81
C HIS A 95 -2.29 5.67 8.73
N LYS A 96 -1.87 4.41 8.55
CA LYS A 96 -2.75 3.23 8.52
C LYS A 96 -3.69 3.21 9.72
N ARG A 97 -3.14 3.35 10.93
CA ARG A 97 -3.93 3.42 12.17
C ARG A 97 -4.90 4.60 12.19
N LYS A 98 -4.46 5.78 11.76
CA LYS A 98 -5.29 7.01 11.69
C LYS A 98 -6.50 6.81 10.79
N ILE A 99 -6.32 6.23 9.60
CA ILE A 99 -7.41 5.99 8.65
C ILE A 99 -8.34 4.87 9.13
N LEU A 100 -7.80 3.80 9.72
CA LEU A 100 -8.59 2.70 10.29
C LEU A 100 -9.46 3.12 11.48
N GLU A 101 -9.10 4.17 12.21
CA GLU A 101 -9.88 4.71 13.32
C GLU A 101 -11.06 5.60 12.89
N ILE A 102 -11.18 5.94 11.60
CA ILE A 102 -12.36 6.67 11.09
C ILE A 102 -13.61 5.80 11.33
N PRO A 103 -14.66 6.28 12.03
CA PRO A 103 -15.75 5.43 12.51
C PRO A 103 -16.41 4.56 11.44
N GLN A 104 -16.66 5.12 10.26
CA GLN A 104 -17.28 4.39 9.14
C GLN A 104 -16.33 3.34 8.56
N ILE A 105 -15.03 3.63 8.47
CA ILE A 105 -14.01 2.68 8.00
C ILE A 105 -13.82 1.58 9.03
N LYS A 106 -13.69 1.94 10.32
CA LYS A 106 -13.59 1.00 11.45
C LYS A 106 -14.79 0.05 11.50
N SER A 107 -15.98 0.59 11.32
CA SER A 107 -17.21 -0.20 11.25
C SER A 107 -17.20 -1.15 10.06
N TRP A 108 -16.73 -0.72 8.89
CA TRP A 108 -16.63 -1.58 7.71
C TRP A 108 -15.58 -2.69 7.87
N VAL A 109 -14.38 -2.37 8.38
CA VAL A 109 -13.27 -3.33 8.46
C VAL A 109 -13.48 -4.41 9.53
N THR A 110 -14.24 -4.11 10.59
CA THR A 110 -14.53 -5.04 11.68
C THR A 110 -15.78 -5.90 11.43
N GLN A 111 -16.47 -5.73 10.31
CA GLN A 111 -17.61 -6.58 9.95
C GLN A 111 -17.16 -8.01 9.65
N ALA A 112 -17.84 -8.98 10.26
CA ALA A 112 -17.58 -10.42 10.09
C ALA A 112 -17.70 -10.92 8.63
N LYS A 113 -18.33 -10.14 7.74
CA LYS A 113 -18.51 -10.49 6.32
C LYS A 113 -17.36 -10.01 5.43
N ARG A 114 -16.45 -9.16 5.92
CA ARG A 114 -15.30 -8.71 5.13
C ARG A 114 -14.31 -9.88 5.00
N PRO A 115 -13.90 -10.28 3.77
CA PRO A 115 -12.83 -11.24 3.59
C PRO A 115 -11.56 -10.71 4.25
N ALA A 116 -10.99 -11.49 5.18
CA ALA A 116 -9.69 -11.19 5.76
C ALA A 116 -8.61 -11.89 4.93
N TYR A 117 -7.66 -11.12 4.42
CA TYR A 117 -6.43 -11.69 3.88
C TYR A 117 -5.54 -12.03 5.08
N SER A 118 -5.34 -13.32 5.35
CA SER A 118 -4.34 -13.79 6.32
C SER A 118 -3.00 -13.93 5.61
N MET A 119 -1.93 -13.36 6.18
CA MET A 119 -0.55 -13.68 5.79
C MET A 119 -0.21 -15.14 6.12
#